data_AF-A0AAV9JQ84-F1
#
_entry.id   AF-A0AAV9JQ84-F1
#
_cell.length_a   1.000
_cell.length_b   1.000
_cell.length_c   1.000
_cell.angle_alpha   90.00
_cell.angle_beta   90.00
_cell.angle_gamma   90.00
#
_symmetry.space_group_name_H-M   'P 1'
#
loop_
_entity.id
_entity.type
_entity.pdbx_description
1 polymer ?
#
loop_
_entity_poly.entity_id
_entity_poly.type
_entity_poly.pdbx_seq_one_letter_code
_entity_poly.pdbx_strand_id
1 'polypeptide(L)'
;MATKFLSSVEAGSNRFAVLATYRHLLRATGIAFTGDNDTLLASRKLAHESFAKNQRLEPGGVEAGVAVEHAQGVAQILRENVVQGKNTGGDNYKLNIHEHTQRQDNDTAGRMKGTTKSFKEIKNASF
;
A
#
# COMPACT_ATOMS: atom_id res chain seq x y z
N MET A 1 -12.79 15.74 -26.23
CA MET A 1 -13.42 14.69 -25.40
C MET A 1 -14.43 15.37 -24.49
N ALA A 2 -15.66 14.85 -24.40
CA ALA A 2 -16.72 15.52 -23.65
C ALA A 2 -16.41 15.49 -22.13
N THR A 3 -16.21 16.65 -21.53
CA THR A 3 -16.11 16.82 -20.08
C THR A 3 -17.47 16.47 -19.49
N LYS A 4 -17.62 15.25 -18.97
CA LYS A 4 -18.85 14.82 -18.32
C LYS A 4 -18.88 15.47 -16.93
N PHE A 5 -19.61 16.57 -16.80
CA PHE A 5 -19.86 17.19 -15.50
C PHE A 5 -20.60 16.19 -14.62
N LEU A 6 -20.03 15.87 -13.46
CA LEU A 6 -20.69 15.02 -12.47
C LEU A 6 -21.93 15.73 -11.92
N SER A 7 -22.98 14.95 -11.67
CA SER A 7 -24.09 15.43 -10.86
C SER A 7 -23.62 15.73 -9.42
N SER A 8 -24.33 16.59 -8.70
CA SER A 8 -24.01 16.92 -7.30
C SER A 8 -23.95 15.69 -6.39
N VAL A 9 -24.78 14.67 -6.68
CA VAL A 9 -24.81 13.39 -5.97
C VAL A 9 -23.54 12.58 -6.25
N GLU A 10 -23.12 12.45 -7.51
CA GLU A 10 -21.89 11.73 -7.87
C GLU A 10 -20.64 12.42 -7.33
N ALA A 11 -20.60 13.76 -7.38
CA ALA A 11 -19.54 14.55 -6.78
C ALA A 11 -19.48 14.36 -5.25
N GLY A 12 -20.64 14.29 -4.59
CA GLY A 12 -20.75 13.98 -3.16
C GLY A 12 -20.21 12.59 -2.82
N SER A 13 -20.60 11.57 -3.58
CA SER A 13 -20.11 10.19 -3.43
C SER A 13 -18.60 10.08 -3.65
N ASN A 14 -18.06 10.76 -4.67
CA ASN A 14 -16.62 10.80 -4.93
C ASN A 14 -15.85 11.43 -3.78
N ARG A 15 -16.33 12.55 -3.25
CA ARG A 15 -15.73 13.19 -2.07
C ARG A 15 -15.73 12.26 -0.85
N PHE A 16 -16.84 11.55 -0.63
CA PHE A 16 -16.94 10.58 0.46
C PHE A 16 -15.90 9.46 0.31
N ALA A 17 -15.77 8.89 -0.89
CA ALA A 17 -14.80 7.84 -1.18
C ALA A 17 -13.35 8.31 -0.96
N VAL A 18 -13.00 9.51 -1.44
CA VAL A 18 -11.66 10.11 -1.25
C VAL A 18 -11.35 10.29 0.25
N LEU A 19 -12.29 10.83 1.02
CA LEU A 19 -12.11 11.04 2.46
C LEU A 19 -12.03 9.72 3.23
N ALA A 20 -12.78 8.70 2.83
CA ALA A 20 -12.66 7.36 3.38
C ALA A 20 -11.24 6.81 3.13
N THR A 21 -10.77 6.84 1.88
CA THR A 21 -9.42 6.39 1.51
C THR A 21 -8.33 7.11 2.30
N TYR A 22 -8.43 8.44 2.44
CA TYR A 22 -7.48 9.22 3.24
C TYR A 22 -7.43 8.74 4.70
N ARG A 23 -8.59 8.54 5.33
CA ARG A 23 -8.68 8.02 6.70
C ARG A 23 -8.13 6.61 6.82
N HIS A 24 -8.40 5.74 5.85
CA HIS A 24 -7.85 4.38 5.81
C HIS A 24 -6.31 4.39 5.73
N LEU A 25 -5.74 5.27 4.89
CA LEU A 25 -4.30 5.45 4.78
C LEU A 25 -3.68 5.91 6.11
N LEU A 26 -4.25 6.95 6.74
CA LEU A 26 -3.76 7.43 8.04
C LEU A 26 -3.85 6.35 9.13
N ARG A 27 -4.90 5.54 9.13
CA ARG A 27 -5.02 4.43 10.06
C ARG A 27 -3.97 3.35 9.79
N ALA A 28 -3.72 3.02 8.53
CA ALA A 28 -2.68 2.07 8.14
C ALA A 28 -1.28 2.54 8.57
N THR A 29 -0.95 3.83 8.41
CA THR A 29 0.33 4.38 8.92
C THR A 29 0.45 4.21 10.43
N GLY A 30 -0.64 4.44 11.18
CA GLY A 30 -0.66 4.26 12.63
C GLY A 30 -0.39 2.81 13.04
N ILE A 31 -1.00 1.85 12.35
CA ILE A 31 -0.78 0.42 12.61
C ILE A 31 0.67 0.04 12.28
N ALA A 32 1.14 0.38 11.08
CA ALA A 32 2.47 0.02 10.59
C ALA A 32 3.59 0.58 11.47
N PHE A 33 3.50 1.86 11.85
CA PHE A 33 4.57 2.60 12.54
C PHE A 33 4.30 2.77 14.04
N THR A 34 3.55 1.85 14.67
CA THR A 34 3.31 1.90 16.11
C THR A 34 4.63 1.84 16.88
N GLY A 35 4.92 2.87 17.67
CA GLY A 35 6.15 2.98 18.47
C GLY A 35 7.33 3.68 17.77
N ASP A 36 7.18 4.02 16.48
CA ASP A 36 8.12 4.87 15.74
C ASP A 36 7.40 6.19 15.35
N ASN A 37 7.44 7.15 16.28
CA ASN A 37 6.73 8.41 16.13
C ASN A 37 7.28 9.27 14.97
N ASP A 38 8.58 9.23 14.74
CA ASP A 38 9.22 10.06 13.71
C ASP A 38 8.80 9.60 12.32
N THR A 39 8.87 8.28 12.06
CA THR A 39 8.39 7.70 10.80
C THR A 39 6.88 7.84 10.65
N LEU A 40 6.11 7.72 11.73
CA LEU A 40 4.67 7.93 11.72
C LEU A 40 4.32 9.38 11.30
N LEU A 41 4.97 10.37 11.89
CA LEU A 41 4.74 11.79 11.58
C LEU A 41 5.15 12.13 10.14
N ALA A 42 6.32 11.66 9.71
CA ALA A 42 6.79 11.85 8.34
C ALA A 42 5.82 11.22 7.31
N SER A 43 5.36 10.00 7.57
CA SER A 43 4.42 9.29 6.70
C SER A 43 3.08 10.02 6.59
N ARG A 44 2.55 10.54 7.71
CA ARG A 44 1.30 11.32 7.73
C ARG A 44 1.44 12.63 6.98
N LYS A 45 2.58 13.32 7.12
CA LYS A 45 2.88 14.54 6.37
C LYS A 45 2.92 14.27 4.87
N LEU A 46 3.63 13.21 4.44
CA LEU A 46 3.70 12.82 3.03
C LEU A 46 2.31 12.47 2.47
N ALA A 47 1.50 11.73 3.22
CA ALA A 47 0.13 11.42 2.83
C ALA A 47 -0.69 12.71 2.64
N HIS A 48 -0.59 13.66 3.57
CA HIS A 48 -1.28 14.94 3.45
C HIS A 48 -0.83 15.74 2.22
N GLU A 49 0.48 15.88 2.01
CA GLU A 49 1.05 16.58 0.85
C GLU A 49 0.63 15.94 -0.48
N SER A 50 0.58 14.61 -0.54
CA SER A 50 0.17 13.87 -1.74
C SER A 50 -1.30 14.13 -2.10
N PHE A 51 -2.18 14.13 -1.10
CA PHE A 51 -3.60 14.45 -1.30
C PHE A 51 -3.80 15.94 -1.64
N ALA A 52 -3.03 16.84 -1.03
CA ALA A 52 -3.08 18.27 -1.34
C ALA A 52 -2.63 18.56 -2.78
N LYS A 53 -1.55 17.91 -3.26
CA LYS A 53 -1.09 18.03 -4.66
C LYS A 53 -2.16 17.61 -5.67
N ASN A 54 -2.91 16.55 -5.34
CA ASN A 54 -3.96 16.00 -6.20
C ASN A 54 -5.33 16.67 -6.01
N GLN A 55 -5.45 17.69 -5.14
CA GLN A 55 -6.72 18.36 -4.87
C GLN A 55 -7.29 19.10 -6.09
N ARG A 56 -6.44 19.47 -7.05
CA ARG A 56 -6.82 20.17 -8.27
C ARG A 56 -7.29 19.24 -9.40
N LEU A 57 -7.24 17.92 -9.19
CA LEU A 57 -7.70 16.96 -10.20
C LEU A 57 -9.22 17.07 -10.37
N GLU A 58 -9.67 16.90 -11.62
CA GLU A 58 -11.08 16.94 -11.94
C GLU A 58 -11.85 15.83 -11.21
N PRO A 59 -12.91 16.17 -10.46
CA PRO A 59 -13.75 15.18 -9.79
C PRO A 59 -14.31 14.18 -10.81
N GLY A 60 -14.09 12.88 -10.59
CA GLY A 60 -14.53 11.82 -11.51
C GLY A 60 -13.69 11.67 -12.78
N GLY A 61 -12.60 12.42 -12.91
CA GLY A 61 -11.59 12.17 -13.93
C GLY A 61 -10.85 10.85 -13.69
N VAL A 62 -10.32 10.27 -14.76
CA VAL A 62 -9.54 9.02 -14.70
C VAL A 62 -8.35 9.17 -13.75
N GLU A 63 -7.66 10.31 -13.80
CA GLU A 63 -6.50 10.61 -12.94
C GLU A 63 -6.85 10.62 -11.45
N ALA A 64 -8.01 11.17 -11.10
CA ALA A 64 -8.49 11.17 -9.71
C ALA A 64 -8.79 9.74 -9.23
N GLY A 65 -9.37 8.90 -10.10
CA GLY A 65 -9.59 7.48 -9.84
C GLY A 65 -8.30 6.72 -9.57
N VAL A 66 -7.30 6.87 -10.46
CA VAL A 66 -5.97 6.25 -10.31
C VAL A 66 -5.27 6.70 -9.03
N ALA A 67 -5.37 7.99 -8.68
CA ALA A 67 -4.78 8.50 -7.44
C ALA A 67 -5.43 7.88 -6.18
N VAL A 68 -6.74 7.68 -6.19
CA VAL A 68 -7.46 7.03 -5.09
C VAL A 68 -7.09 5.56 -4.99
N GLU A 69 -7.06 4.83 -6.11
CA GLU A 69 -6.67 3.41 -6.15
C GLU A 69 -5.23 3.23 -5.66
N HIS A 70 -4.31 4.08 -6.10
CA HIS A 70 -2.93 4.08 -5.62
C HIS A 70 -2.86 4.27 -4.09
N ALA A 71 -3.61 5.23 -3.54
CA ALA A 71 -3.65 5.44 -2.09
C ALA A 71 -4.25 4.25 -1.32
N GLN A 72 -5.24 3.56 -1.88
CA GLN A 72 -5.79 2.33 -1.31
C GLN A 72 -4.75 1.20 -1.31
N GLY A 73 -4.02 1.02 -2.41
CA GLY A 73 -2.93 0.05 -2.51
C GLY A 73 -1.81 0.32 -1.50
N VAL A 74 -1.40 1.58 -1.34
CA VAL A 74 -0.43 1.96 -0.30
C VAL A 74 -0.95 1.64 1.10
N ALA A 75 -2.22 1.97 1.39
CA ALA A 75 -2.83 1.67 2.69
C ALA A 75 -2.89 0.14 2.95
N GLN A 76 -3.10 -0.66 1.92
CA GLN A 76 -3.06 -2.12 2.01
C GLN A 76 -1.65 -2.61 2.32
N ILE A 77 -0.64 -2.17 1.56
CA ILE A 77 0.76 -2.56 1.75
C ILE A 77 1.23 -2.20 3.16
N LEU A 78 0.94 -0.99 3.63
CA LEU A 78 1.31 -0.56 4.99
C LEU A 78 0.69 -1.45 6.07
N ARG A 79 -0.54 -1.91 5.85
CA ARG A 79 -1.26 -2.73 6.83
C ARG A 79 -0.82 -4.20 6.80
N GLU A 80 -0.59 -4.74 5.61
CA GLU A 80 -0.43 -6.19 5.45
C GLU A 80 1.03 -6.62 5.35
N ASN A 81 1.89 -5.78 4.76
CA ASN A 81 3.24 -6.17 4.35
C ASN A 81 4.35 -5.43 5.11
N VAL A 82 4.07 -4.27 5.71
CA VAL A 82 5.06 -3.51 6.46
C VAL A 82 4.99 -3.86 7.94
N VAL A 83 6.11 -4.29 8.51
CA VAL A 83 6.27 -4.60 9.93
C VAL A 83 7.48 -3.89 10.50
N GLN A 84 7.32 -3.28 11.67
CA GLN A 84 8.40 -2.59 12.37
C GLN A 84 9.10 -3.54 13.34
N GLY A 85 10.43 -3.52 13.28
CA GLY A 85 11.29 -4.24 14.22
C GLY A 85 11.73 -3.33 15.35
N LYS A 86 11.51 -3.74 16.59
CA LYS A 86 12.06 -3.08 17.78
C LYS A 86 13.31 -3.83 18.25
N ASN A 87 14.44 -3.14 18.35
CA ASN A 87 15.65 -3.71 18.93
C ASN A 87 15.40 -4.04 20.42
N THR A 88 15.67 -5.28 20.82
CA THR A 88 15.48 -5.77 22.20
C THR A 88 16.81 -5.90 22.98
N GLY A 89 17.92 -5.47 22.39
CA GLY A 89 19.28 -5.57 22.91
C GLY A 89 20.15 -6.46 22.03
N GLY A 90 21.41 -6.05 21.84
CA GLY A 90 22.38 -6.74 20.98
C GLY A 90 21.90 -6.77 19.52
N ASP A 91 21.99 -7.94 18.90
CA ASP A 91 21.60 -8.19 17.51
C ASP A 91 20.16 -8.72 17.34
N ASN A 92 19.36 -8.71 18.42
CA ASN A 92 17.99 -9.25 18.41
C ASN A 92 16.93 -8.17 18.18
N TYR A 93 16.02 -8.45 17.25
CA TYR A 93 14.89 -7.58 16.92
C TYR A 93 13.56 -8.32 17.10
N LYS A 94 12.61 -7.67 17.75
CA LYS A 94 11.23 -8.13 17.86
C LYS A 94 10.37 -7.46 16.79
N LEU A 95 9.78 -8.26 15.91
CA LEU A 95 8.85 -7.76 14.88
C LEU A 95 7.45 -7.56 15.47
N ASN A 96 6.85 -6.40 15.21
CA ASN A 96 5.49 -6.06 15.62
C ASN A 96 4.47 -6.61 14.61
N ILE A 97 4.36 -7.93 14.52
CA ILE A 97 3.34 -8.61 13.70
C ILE A 97 1.97 -8.49 14.38
N HIS A 98 0.93 -8.12 13.64
CA HIS A 98 -0.43 -7.95 14.14
C HIS A 98 -1.45 -8.73 13.28
N GLU A 99 -2.74 -8.69 13.66
CA GLU A 99 -3.81 -9.51 13.06
C GLU A 99 -3.99 -9.32 11.54
N HIS A 100 -3.74 -8.11 11.05
CA HIS A 100 -3.84 -7.78 9.63
C HIS A 100 -2.55 -8.02 8.85
N THR A 101 -1.43 -8.33 9.49
CA THR A 101 -0.20 -8.65 8.77
C THR A 101 -0.43 -9.93 7.99
N GLN A 102 -0.17 -9.92 6.68
CA GLN A 102 -0.35 -11.10 5.86
C GLN A 102 0.71 -12.14 6.28
N ARG A 103 0.24 -13.16 6.99
CA ARG A 103 1.02 -14.36 7.31
C ARG A 103 0.73 -15.34 6.20
N GLN A 104 1.55 -15.32 5.13
CA GLN A 104 1.41 -16.35 4.11
C GLN A 104 1.56 -17.72 4.78
N ASP A 105 0.70 -18.65 4.37
CA ASP A 105 0.86 -20.04 4.76
C ASP A 105 2.15 -20.54 4.12
N ASN A 106 3.09 -21.06 4.92
CA ASN A 106 4.39 -21.54 4.42
C ASN A 106 4.24 -22.58 3.30
N ASP A 107 3.10 -23.29 3.25
CA ASP A 107 2.74 -24.25 2.21
C ASP A 107 2.58 -23.64 0.81
N THR A 108 2.27 -22.35 0.71
CA THR A 108 2.12 -21.65 -0.58
C THR A 108 3.46 -21.15 -1.10
N ALA A 109 4.37 -20.75 -0.20
CA ALA A 109 5.74 -20.34 -0.54
C ALA A 109 6.54 -21.49 -1.19
N GLY A 110 6.33 -22.74 -0.77
CA GLY A 110 6.93 -23.91 -1.41
C GLY A 110 6.38 -24.24 -2.80
N ARG A 111 5.20 -23.71 -3.18
CA ARG A 111 4.60 -23.90 -4.52
C ARG A 111 5.13 -22.91 -5.54
N MET A 112 5.73 -21.79 -5.09
CA MET A 112 6.55 -20.93 -5.92
C MET A 112 7.92 -21.58 -6.16
N LYS A 113 7.92 -22.78 -6.77
CA LYS A 113 9.12 -23.32 -7.38
C LYS A 113 9.42 -22.44 -8.58
N GLY A 114 10.37 -21.52 -8.42
CA GLY A 114 11.11 -21.01 -9.57
C GLY A 114 11.51 -22.21 -10.45
N THR A 115 11.48 -22.04 -11.76
CA THR A 115 11.94 -23.11 -12.66
C THR A 115 13.43 -23.32 -12.41
N THR A 116 13.77 -24.26 -11.51
CA THR A 116 15.14 -24.73 -11.34
C THR A 116 15.46 -25.57 -12.56
N LYS A 117 15.81 -24.90 -13.67
CA LYS A 117 16.34 -25.61 -14.83
C LYS A 117 17.68 -26.21 -14.42
N SER A 118 17.83 -27.50 -14.62
CA SER A 118 19.14 -28.14 -14.45
C SER A 118 20.14 -27.52 -15.44
N PHE A 119 21.41 -27.45 -15.06
CA PHE A 119 22.50 -26.98 -15.95
C PHE A 119 22.48 -27.70 -17.32
N LYS A 120 22.04 -28.97 -17.33
CA LYS A 120 21.86 -29.79 -18.54
C LYS A 120 20.72 -29.27 -19.43
N GLU A 121 19.63 -28.78 -18.85
CA GLU A 121 18.47 -28.23 -19.56
C GLU A 121 18.76 -26.82 -20.12
N ILE A 122 19.55 -26.02 -19.41
CA ILE A 122 20.01 -24.71 -19.89
C ILE A 122 20.95 -24.88 -21.10
N LYS A 123 21.85 -25.87 -21.06
CA LYS A 123 22.78 -26.16 -22.16
C LYS A 123 22.06 -26.63 -23.43
N ASN A 124 20.97 -27.39 -23.29
CA ASN A 124 20.21 -27.92 -24.42
C ASN A 124 19.20 -26.92 -25.02
N ALA A 125 18.82 -25.88 -24.26
CA ALA A 125 17.90 -24.83 -24.74
C ALA A 125 18.59 -23.70 -25.52
N SER A 126 19.92 -23.73 -25.62
CA SER A 126 20.74 -22.73 -26.32
C SER A 126 21.25 -23.21 -27.69
N PHE A 127 20.57 -24.17 -28.32
CA PHE A 127 20.83 -24.60 -29.70
C PHE A 127 19.54 -24.63 -30.50
#